data_AF-A0A968P3D0-F1
#
_entry.id   AF-A0A968P3D0-F1
#
_cell.length_a   1.000
_cell.length_b   1.000
_cell.length_c   1.000
_cell.angle_alpha   90.00
_cell.angle_beta   90.00
_cell.angle_gamma   90.00
#
_symmetry.space_group_name_H-M   'P 1'
#
loop_
_entity.id
_entity.type
_entity.pdbx_description
1 polymer ?
#
loop_
_entity_poly.entity_id
_entity_poly.type
_entity_poly.pdbx_seq_one_letter_code
_entity_poly.pdbx_strand_id
1 'polypeptide(L)'
;MEVLLNDPAISAGWGLKMTESAKAWRISQGSRDITVCVIDTGADIKHPDLAKNLWVNKGETGLDKLGRDKARNGVDDDGNGFIDDVHGWNFVKNSNDVSDEHGHGTHIAGIIGAEGGNGIGISGVSPKVSLMILKYYDAKGGDLNNLINTVKAIDYAVKQDCNIINYSGGGIAPSPDEKAAIERAMRKGILFVAAAGNERSNSDLRKYYPA
;
A
#
# COMPACT_ATOMS: atom_id res chain seq x y z
N MET A 1 -12.61 23.32 5.73
CA MET A 1 -12.07 23.20 4.35
C MET A 1 -10.71 23.87 4.23
N GLU A 2 -10.47 24.97 4.96
CA GLU A 2 -9.15 25.62 5.11
C GLU A 2 -8.12 24.74 5.83
N VAL A 3 -8.59 23.84 6.71
CA VAL A 3 -7.73 22.95 7.50
C VAL A 3 -6.91 22.00 6.64
N LEU A 4 -7.37 21.53 5.48
CA LEU A 4 -6.51 20.66 4.64
C LEU A 4 -5.36 21.41 3.99
N LEU A 5 -5.42 22.74 3.86
CA LEU A 5 -4.37 23.54 3.21
C LEU A 5 -3.29 24.00 4.19
N ASN A 6 -3.41 23.62 5.47
CA ASN A 6 -2.46 24.00 6.51
C ASN A 6 -1.26 23.05 6.62
N ASP A 7 -1.25 21.93 5.88
CA ASP A 7 -0.13 21.00 5.93
C ASP A 7 1.12 21.64 5.27
N PRO A 8 2.29 21.64 5.95
CA PRO A 8 3.44 22.47 5.59
C PRO A 8 3.93 22.36 4.14
N ALA A 9 3.86 21.18 3.52
CA ALA A 9 4.39 20.96 2.17
C ALA A 9 3.35 21.06 1.04
N ILE A 10 2.08 21.40 1.34
CA ILE A 10 1.04 21.62 0.31
C ILE A 10 1.36 22.79 -0.61
N SER A 11 2.05 23.84 -0.12
CA SER A 11 2.44 24.97 -0.96
C SER A 11 3.45 24.59 -2.06
N ALA A 12 4.21 23.50 -1.86
CA ALA A 12 5.11 22.91 -2.86
C ALA A 12 4.46 21.78 -3.69
N GLY A 13 3.29 21.30 -3.27
CA GLY A 13 2.57 20.14 -3.81
C GLY A 13 1.98 20.37 -5.20
N TRP A 14 2.85 20.53 -6.20
CA TRP A 14 2.48 20.77 -7.60
C TRP A 14 1.48 19.72 -8.12
N GLY A 15 1.65 18.45 -7.74
CA GLY A 15 0.77 17.35 -8.16
C GLY A 15 -0.68 17.59 -7.73
N LEU A 16 -0.90 17.86 -6.44
CA LEU A 16 -2.23 18.15 -5.88
C LEU A 16 -2.87 19.40 -6.52
N LYS A 17 -2.05 20.38 -6.88
CA LYS A 17 -2.52 21.58 -7.60
C LYS A 17 -2.95 21.24 -9.02
N MET A 18 -2.14 20.46 -9.74
CA MET A 18 -2.41 20.09 -11.14
C MET A 18 -3.59 19.12 -11.28
N THR A 19 -3.83 18.27 -10.28
CA THR A 19 -5.01 17.39 -10.23
C THR A 19 -6.23 18.07 -9.62
N GLU A 20 -6.13 19.35 -9.26
CA GLU A 20 -7.18 20.12 -8.59
C GLU A 20 -7.75 19.44 -7.33
N SER A 21 -6.92 18.72 -6.57
CA SER A 21 -7.34 17.90 -5.43
C SER A 21 -8.13 18.70 -4.39
N ALA A 22 -7.77 19.97 -4.18
CA ALA A 22 -8.50 20.86 -3.27
C ALA A 22 -9.98 21.06 -3.66
N LYS A 23 -10.31 21.04 -4.97
CA LYS A 23 -11.70 21.07 -5.44
C LYS A 23 -12.39 19.73 -5.20
N ALA A 24 -11.71 18.62 -5.48
CA ALA A 24 -12.23 17.27 -5.24
C ALA A 24 -12.54 17.02 -3.75
N TRP A 25 -11.68 17.49 -2.84
CA TRP A 25 -11.88 17.38 -1.39
C TRP A 25 -13.10 18.13 -0.85
N ARG A 26 -13.69 19.04 -1.63
CA ARG A 26 -14.97 19.68 -1.30
C ARG A 26 -16.15 18.71 -1.45
N ILE A 27 -15.97 17.68 -2.28
CA ILE A 27 -16.96 16.64 -2.56
C ILE A 27 -16.67 15.42 -1.66
N SER A 28 -15.44 14.91 -1.68
CA SER A 28 -15.01 13.80 -0.84
C SER A 28 -13.51 13.86 -0.54
N GLN A 29 -13.16 13.52 0.69
CA GLN A 29 -11.76 13.37 1.13
C GLN A 29 -11.32 11.90 1.15
N GLY A 30 -12.15 11.01 0.59
CA GLY A 30 -12.02 9.57 0.71
C GLY A 30 -12.80 8.98 1.89
N SER A 31 -12.70 7.67 2.06
CA SER A 31 -13.23 6.91 3.20
C SER A 31 -12.21 5.86 3.62
N ARG A 32 -12.13 5.58 4.93
CA ARG A 32 -11.35 4.45 5.47
C ARG A 32 -11.99 3.09 5.15
N ASP A 33 -13.20 3.08 4.60
CA ASP A 33 -13.78 1.87 4.02
C ASP A 33 -13.11 1.49 2.68
N ILE A 34 -12.43 2.44 2.04
CA ILE A 34 -11.64 2.17 0.84
C ILE A 34 -10.24 1.75 1.27
N THR A 35 -9.88 0.52 0.93
CA THR A 35 -8.55 -0.05 1.17
C THR A 35 -7.72 -0.01 -0.10
N VAL A 36 -6.56 0.63 -0.02
CA VAL A 36 -5.53 0.64 -1.06
C VAL A 36 -4.36 -0.22 -0.57
N CYS A 37 -4.12 -1.31 -1.27
CA CYS A 37 -2.96 -2.16 -1.10
C CYS A 37 -1.74 -1.51 -1.76
N VAL A 38 -0.70 -1.22 -0.98
CA VAL A 38 0.58 -0.67 -1.46
C VAL A 38 1.60 -1.81 -1.50
N ILE A 39 1.90 -2.32 -2.70
CA ILE A 39 2.91 -3.34 -2.92
C ILE A 39 4.24 -2.65 -3.21
N ASP A 40 5.11 -2.56 -2.20
CA ASP A 40 6.34 -1.75 -2.27
C ASP A 40 7.42 -2.23 -1.26
N THR A 41 8.32 -1.35 -0.81
CA THR A 41 9.40 -1.63 0.15
C THR A 41 8.98 -1.69 1.62
N GLY A 42 7.67 -1.64 1.89
CA GLY A 42 7.08 -1.44 3.21
C GLY A 42 6.57 -0.01 3.39
N ALA A 43 6.26 0.36 4.64
CA ALA A 43 6.03 1.76 5.02
C ALA A 43 6.50 2.01 6.45
N ASP A 44 6.84 3.26 6.77
CA ASP A 44 6.95 3.70 8.16
C ASP A 44 5.56 3.79 8.79
N ILE A 45 5.11 2.67 9.37
CA ILE A 45 3.81 2.55 10.02
C ILE A 45 3.69 3.38 11.32
N LYS A 46 4.78 3.98 11.78
CA LYS A 46 4.79 4.89 12.94
C LYS A 46 4.85 6.35 12.51
N HIS A 47 4.91 6.63 11.21
CA HIS A 47 4.95 7.99 10.71
C HIS A 47 3.68 8.75 11.13
N PRO A 48 3.79 9.90 11.80
CA PRO A 48 2.63 10.61 12.37
C PRO A 48 1.61 11.01 11.30
N ASP A 49 2.07 11.20 10.07
CA ASP A 49 1.25 11.59 8.91
C ASP A 49 0.65 10.39 8.15
N LEU A 50 0.97 9.15 8.53
CA LEU A 50 0.44 7.93 7.89
C LEU A 50 -0.36 7.05 8.86
N ALA A 51 0.02 7.01 10.13
CA ALA A 51 -0.45 6.02 11.10
C ALA A 51 -1.99 5.95 11.20
N LYS A 52 -2.70 7.08 11.06
CA LYS A 52 -4.18 7.11 11.14
C LYS A 52 -4.90 6.57 9.89
N ASN A 53 -4.17 6.40 8.79
CA ASN A 53 -4.69 5.90 7.53
C ASN A 53 -4.16 4.51 7.19
N LEU A 54 -3.47 3.84 8.10
CA LEU A 54 -3.10 2.43 7.91
C LEU A 54 -4.34 1.56 8.00
N TRP A 55 -4.42 0.58 7.10
CA TRP A 55 -5.36 -0.53 7.21
C TRP A 55 -5.06 -1.34 8.47
N VAL A 56 -6.11 -1.89 9.06
CA VAL A 56 -6.03 -2.70 10.27
C VAL A 56 -6.74 -4.03 10.00
N ASN A 57 -6.01 -5.14 10.11
CA ASN A 57 -6.63 -6.45 10.12
C ASN A 57 -7.48 -6.61 11.39
N LYS A 58 -8.79 -6.62 11.23
CA LYS A 58 -9.72 -6.81 12.36
C LYS A 58 -9.58 -8.19 13.01
N GLY A 59 -9.11 -9.18 12.25
CA GLY A 59 -8.84 -10.53 12.72
C GLY A 59 -7.73 -10.60 13.78
N GLU A 60 -6.73 -9.74 13.62
CA GLU A 60 -5.51 -9.65 14.43
C GLU A 60 -5.54 -8.53 15.49
N THR A 61 -6.74 -8.03 15.84
CA THR A 61 -6.88 -6.97 16.87
C THR A 61 -7.80 -7.38 18.01
N GLY A 62 -7.53 -6.78 19.17
CA GLY A 62 -8.25 -7.08 20.41
C GLY A 62 -7.56 -8.17 21.23
N LEU A 63 -8.33 -8.84 22.09
CA LEU A 63 -7.82 -9.90 22.95
C LEU A 63 -8.24 -11.28 22.42
N ASP A 64 -7.32 -12.23 22.49
CA ASP A 64 -7.63 -13.64 22.27
C ASP A 64 -8.39 -14.25 23.46
N LYS A 65 -8.74 -15.53 23.37
CA LYS A 65 -9.47 -16.27 24.43
C LYS A 65 -8.69 -16.38 25.75
N LEU A 66 -7.38 -16.14 25.73
CA LEU A 66 -6.49 -16.18 26.88
C LEU A 66 -6.19 -14.77 27.43
N GLY A 67 -6.78 -13.73 26.85
CA GLY A 67 -6.55 -12.34 27.25
C GLY A 67 -5.23 -11.77 26.73
N ARG A 68 -4.60 -12.38 25.72
CA ARG A 68 -3.39 -11.86 25.06
C ARG A 68 -3.77 -10.95 23.90
N ASP A 69 -2.99 -9.91 23.67
CA ASP A 69 -3.21 -8.99 22.56
C ASP A 69 -2.90 -9.66 21.23
N LYS A 70 -3.94 -9.83 20.39
CA LYS A 70 -3.84 -10.49 19.07
C LYS A 70 -2.82 -9.83 18.15
N ALA A 71 -2.60 -8.52 18.30
CA ALA A 71 -1.66 -7.79 17.47
C ALA A 71 -0.19 -8.19 17.69
N ARG A 72 0.11 -9.03 18.71
CA ARG A 72 1.46 -9.44 19.08
C ARG A 72 1.52 -10.75 19.86
N ASN A 73 0.51 -11.63 19.76
CA ASN A 73 0.49 -12.88 20.53
C ASN A 73 1.25 -14.01 19.81
N GLY A 74 1.74 -13.78 18.59
CA GLY A 74 2.45 -14.75 17.78
C GLY A 74 1.53 -15.84 17.22
N VAL A 75 0.26 -15.52 17.01
CA VAL A 75 -0.77 -16.44 16.50
C VAL A 75 -1.43 -15.82 15.27
N ASP A 76 -1.66 -16.64 14.26
CA ASP A 76 -2.57 -16.31 13.17
C ASP A 76 -4.01 -16.48 13.69
N ASP A 77 -4.59 -15.39 14.21
CA ASP A 77 -5.86 -15.38 14.93
C ASP A 77 -7.07 -15.44 14.00
N ASP A 78 -6.91 -15.04 12.74
CA ASP A 78 -7.94 -15.11 11.70
C ASP A 78 -7.81 -16.32 10.75
N GLY A 79 -6.69 -17.04 10.83
CA GLY A 79 -6.41 -18.26 10.07
C GLY A 79 -6.12 -17.99 8.59
N ASN A 80 -5.67 -16.78 8.25
CA ASN A 80 -5.40 -16.38 6.87
C ASN A 80 -4.02 -16.87 6.35
N GLY A 81 -3.20 -17.42 7.23
CA GLY A 81 -1.85 -17.91 6.97
C GLY A 81 -0.71 -16.96 7.37
N PHE A 82 -1.02 -15.83 8.01
CA PHE A 82 -0.09 -14.74 8.27
C PHE A 82 -0.20 -14.27 9.73
N ILE A 83 0.79 -14.67 10.55
CA ILE A 83 0.81 -14.41 12.00
C ILE A 83 0.91 -12.91 12.30
N ASP A 84 -0.03 -12.37 13.08
CA ASP A 84 -0.02 -10.99 13.58
C ASP A 84 0.09 -9.92 12.44
N ASP A 85 -0.54 -10.14 11.28
CA ASP A 85 -0.45 -9.30 10.06
C ASP A 85 -1.30 -7.99 10.10
N VAL A 86 -1.22 -7.28 11.24
CA VAL A 86 -2.08 -6.14 11.62
C VAL A 86 -2.18 -5.04 10.56
N HIS A 87 -1.09 -4.71 9.87
CA HIS A 87 -1.05 -3.64 8.86
C HIS A 87 -0.70 -4.14 7.44
N GLY A 88 -0.69 -5.46 7.28
CA GLY A 88 -0.24 -6.15 6.07
C GLY A 88 0.95 -7.08 6.36
N TRP A 89 1.69 -7.43 5.31
CA TRP A 89 2.67 -8.51 5.38
C TRP A 89 3.98 -8.20 4.66
N ASN A 90 5.08 -8.73 5.20
CA ASN A 90 6.40 -8.72 4.59
C ASN A 90 6.70 -10.08 3.95
N PHE A 91 6.60 -10.12 2.62
CA PHE A 91 6.87 -11.32 1.83
C PHE A 91 8.37 -11.61 1.68
N VAL A 92 9.23 -10.61 1.89
CA VAL A 92 10.69 -10.77 1.84
C VAL A 92 11.21 -11.59 3.02
N LYS A 93 10.67 -11.35 4.22
CA LYS A 93 11.09 -12.03 5.46
C LYS A 93 10.05 -13.03 5.98
N ASN A 94 8.89 -13.11 5.35
CA ASN A 94 7.73 -13.86 5.81
C ASN A 94 7.37 -13.52 7.27
N SER A 95 7.12 -12.24 7.52
CA SER A 95 6.80 -11.69 8.85
C SER A 95 5.79 -10.54 8.78
N ASN A 96 5.28 -10.14 9.94
CA ASN A 96 4.43 -8.95 10.10
C ASN A 96 5.21 -7.62 10.14
N ASP A 97 6.53 -7.66 10.02
CA ASP A 97 7.37 -6.47 10.01
C ASP A 97 7.39 -5.83 8.62
N VAL A 98 6.44 -4.92 8.38
CA VAL A 98 6.29 -4.16 7.14
C VAL A 98 7.11 -2.86 7.13
N SER A 99 8.08 -2.69 8.05
CA SER A 99 8.88 -1.47 8.12
C SER A 99 9.66 -1.20 6.84
N ASP A 100 9.74 0.09 6.50
CA ASP A 100 10.43 0.57 5.31
C ASP A 100 11.82 1.07 5.64
N GLU A 101 12.83 0.37 5.16
CA GLU A 101 14.22 0.75 5.30
C GLU A 101 14.81 1.42 4.03
N HIS A 102 14.00 1.51 2.97
CA HIS A 102 14.37 2.14 1.70
C HIS A 102 13.73 3.52 1.54
N GLY A 103 12.52 3.71 2.05
CA GLY A 103 11.75 4.96 1.98
C GLY A 103 10.83 5.09 0.76
N HIS A 104 10.93 4.18 -0.22
CA HIS A 104 10.13 4.28 -1.45
C HIS A 104 8.66 4.00 -1.16
N GLY A 105 8.35 2.91 -0.48
CA GLY A 105 6.97 2.57 -0.13
C GLY A 105 6.31 3.57 0.82
N THR A 106 7.05 4.13 1.78
CA THR A 106 6.56 5.23 2.63
C THR A 106 6.20 6.46 1.80
N HIS A 107 7.03 6.82 0.82
CA HIS A 107 6.77 7.94 -0.07
C HIS A 107 5.53 7.72 -0.94
N ILE A 108 5.37 6.51 -1.52
CA ILE A 108 4.19 6.14 -2.30
C ILE A 108 2.91 6.16 -1.43
N ALA A 109 2.97 5.58 -0.22
CA ALA A 109 1.88 5.61 0.75
C ALA A 109 1.45 7.05 1.09
N GLY A 110 2.42 7.96 1.27
CA GLY A 110 2.15 9.38 1.51
C GLY A 110 1.43 10.09 0.36
N ILE A 111 1.85 9.85 -0.88
CA ILE A 111 1.16 10.40 -2.07
C ILE A 111 -0.30 9.95 -2.10
N ILE A 112 -0.56 8.67 -1.82
CA ILE A 112 -1.91 8.12 -1.82
C ILE A 112 -2.74 8.71 -0.68
N GLY A 113 -2.22 8.66 0.55
CA GLY A 113 -3.05 8.77 1.74
C GLY A 113 -2.39 9.30 2.99
N ALA A 114 -1.42 10.22 2.90
CA ALA A 114 -1.04 11.01 4.07
C ALA A 114 -2.27 11.72 4.67
N GLU A 115 -2.37 11.73 6.00
CA GLU A 115 -3.51 12.26 6.74
C GLU A 115 -3.59 13.78 6.58
N GLY A 116 -4.55 14.24 5.78
CA GLY A 116 -4.66 15.67 5.55
C GLY A 116 -5.27 16.46 6.70
N GLY A 117 -4.77 17.68 6.89
CA GLY A 117 -5.30 18.68 7.82
C GLY A 117 -5.00 18.37 9.29
N ASN A 118 -3.96 17.59 9.54
CA ASN A 118 -3.39 17.39 10.86
C ASN A 118 -2.30 18.46 11.17
N GLY A 119 -1.93 19.32 10.19
CA GLY A 119 -0.92 20.36 10.33
C GLY A 119 0.52 19.82 10.33
N ILE A 120 0.72 18.59 9.87
CA ILE A 120 2.00 17.87 9.79
C ILE A 120 2.23 17.50 8.33
N GLY A 121 3.48 17.54 7.87
CA GLY A 121 3.86 16.95 6.58
C GLY A 121 3.04 17.44 5.37
N ILE A 122 2.32 16.49 4.75
CA ILE A 122 1.57 16.68 3.49
C ILE A 122 0.16 16.09 3.60
N SER A 123 -0.74 16.50 2.69
CA SER A 123 -1.97 15.75 2.42
C SER A 123 -1.77 14.76 1.26
N GLY A 124 -2.22 13.52 1.42
CA GLY A 124 -2.34 12.58 0.31
C GLY A 124 -3.49 12.94 -0.62
N VAL A 125 -3.55 12.34 -1.81
CA VAL A 125 -4.68 12.53 -2.74
C VAL A 125 -6.01 12.11 -2.11
N SER A 126 -6.00 11.06 -1.28
CA SER A 126 -7.13 10.60 -0.46
C SER A 126 -6.80 10.73 1.03
N PRO A 127 -6.99 11.91 1.65
CA PRO A 127 -6.66 12.17 3.05
C PRO A 127 -7.31 11.24 4.07
N LYS A 128 -8.38 10.53 3.69
CA LYS A 128 -9.03 9.47 4.46
C LYS A 128 -9.10 8.21 3.62
N VAL A 129 -8.29 7.22 3.98
CA VAL A 129 -8.17 5.94 3.28
C VAL A 129 -7.58 4.91 4.24
N SER A 130 -7.71 3.62 3.92
CA SER A 130 -6.99 2.55 4.60
C SER A 130 -5.86 2.03 3.70
N LEU A 131 -4.61 2.12 4.14
CA LEU A 131 -3.42 1.71 3.42
C LEU A 131 -2.94 0.36 3.96
N MET A 132 -3.10 -0.70 3.17
CA MET A 132 -2.57 -2.03 3.50
C MET A 132 -1.17 -2.16 2.91
N ILE A 133 -0.19 -2.43 3.75
CA ILE A 133 1.23 -2.36 3.38
C ILE A 133 1.75 -3.76 3.08
N LEU A 134 2.13 -4.00 1.83
CA LEU A 134 2.63 -5.31 1.38
C LEU A 134 4.07 -5.15 0.90
N LYS A 135 5.00 -5.60 1.74
CA LYS A 135 6.43 -5.47 1.46
C LYS A 135 6.90 -6.63 0.59
N TYR A 136 7.20 -6.34 -0.67
CA TYR A 136 7.65 -7.34 -1.65
C TYR A 136 9.16 -7.29 -1.93
N TYR A 137 9.78 -6.14 -1.65
CA TYR A 137 11.20 -5.86 -1.90
C TYR A 137 11.87 -5.25 -0.67
N ASP A 138 13.10 -5.67 -0.40
CA ASP A 138 13.99 -5.05 0.56
C ASP A 138 15.43 -5.11 0.05
N ALA A 139 16.08 -3.96 -0.04
CA ALA A 139 17.48 -3.88 -0.48
C ALA A 139 18.45 -4.52 0.53
N LYS A 140 18.06 -4.65 1.81
CA LYS A 140 18.93 -5.13 2.89
C LYS A 140 18.79 -6.62 3.20
N GLY A 141 18.04 -7.37 2.39
CA GLY A 141 18.07 -8.84 2.37
C GLY A 141 16.74 -9.52 2.71
N GLY A 142 16.79 -10.86 2.72
CA GLY A 142 15.64 -11.77 2.78
C GLY A 142 15.47 -12.53 1.46
N ASP A 143 14.26 -12.98 1.14
CA ASP A 143 13.97 -13.61 -0.15
C ASP A 143 14.04 -12.55 -1.27
N LEU A 144 15.08 -12.66 -2.10
CA LEU A 144 15.32 -11.76 -3.23
C LEU A 144 14.50 -12.12 -4.47
N ASN A 145 13.61 -13.12 -4.38
CA ASN A 145 12.70 -13.46 -5.46
C ASN A 145 11.50 -12.50 -5.52
N ASN A 146 11.80 -11.26 -5.91
CA ASN A 146 10.84 -10.15 -5.96
C ASN A 146 9.59 -10.51 -6.76
N LEU A 147 9.72 -11.25 -7.87
CA LEU A 147 8.57 -11.64 -8.69
C LEU A 147 7.61 -12.56 -7.92
N ILE A 148 8.12 -13.58 -7.22
CA ILE A 148 7.28 -14.46 -6.39
C ILE A 148 6.66 -13.66 -5.24
N ASN A 149 7.41 -12.75 -4.62
CA ASN A 149 6.90 -11.90 -3.55
C ASN A 149 5.77 -10.98 -4.05
N THR A 150 5.90 -10.41 -5.25
CA THR A 150 4.84 -9.63 -5.91
C THR A 150 3.59 -10.49 -6.12
N VAL A 151 3.72 -11.70 -6.68
CA VAL A 151 2.58 -12.61 -6.89
C VAL A 151 1.87 -12.92 -5.57
N LYS A 152 2.62 -13.26 -4.51
CA LYS A 152 2.06 -13.53 -3.18
C LYS A 152 1.37 -12.30 -2.59
N ALA A 153 1.94 -11.11 -2.77
CA ALA A 153 1.35 -9.85 -2.31
C ALA A 153 0.03 -9.56 -3.03
N ILE A 154 -0.04 -9.76 -4.36
CA ILE A 154 -1.28 -9.61 -5.11
C ILE A 154 -2.34 -10.59 -4.61
N ASP A 155 -1.98 -11.85 -4.41
CA ASP A 155 -2.92 -12.86 -3.91
C ASP A 155 -3.41 -12.56 -2.49
N TYR A 156 -2.53 -12.03 -1.62
CA TYR A 156 -2.92 -11.57 -0.29
C TYR A 156 -3.90 -10.40 -0.37
N ALA A 157 -3.61 -9.38 -1.20
CA ALA A 157 -4.51 -8.26 -1.46
C ALA A 157 -5.89 -8.71 -1.94
N VAL A 158 -5.95 -9.73 -2.82
CA VAL A 158 -7.19 -10.34 -3.31
C VAL A 158 -7.95 -11.06 -2.19
N LYS A 159 -7.24 -11.78 -1.31
CA LYS A 159 -7.84 -12.49 -0.16
C LYS A 159 -8.41 -11.52 0.88
N GLN A 160 -7.71 -10.43 1.15
CA GLN A 160 -8.14 -9.37 2.07
C GLN A 160 -9.16 -8.40 1.48
N ASP A 161 -9.57 -8.62 0.21
CA ASP A 161 -10.65 -7.89 -0.46
C ASP A 161 -10.41 -6.37 -0.53
N CYS A 162 -9.16 -5.94 -0.77
CA CYS A 162 -8.89 -4.51 -0.96
C CYS A 162 -9.49 -3.98 -2.26
N ASN A 163 -9.69 -2.66 -2.35
CA ASN A 163 -10.40 -2.06 -3.48
C ASN A 163 -9.45 -1.70 -4.62
N ILE A 164 -8.21 -1.33 -4.29
CA ILE A 164 -7.20 -0.87 -5.23
C ILE A 164 -5.86 -1.48 -4.85
N ILE A 165 -5.09 -1.95 -5.83
CA ILE A 165 -3.68 -2.30 -5.69
C ILE A 165 -2.85 -1.25 -6.42
N ASN A 166 -1.95 -0.59 -5.71
CA ASN A 166 -0.89 0.22 -6.29
C ASN A 166 0.41 -0.59 -6.27
N TYR A 167 0.98 -0.83 -7.45
CA TYR A 167 2.26 -1.50 -7.60
C TYR A 167 3.25 -0.60 -8.35
N SER A 168 4.25 -0.12 -7.61
CA SER A 168 5.29 0.80 -8.13
C SER A 168 6.58 0.06 -8.51
N GLY A 169 6.45 -1.21 -8.93
CA GLY A 169 7.54 -2.04 -9.43
C GLY A 169 7.27 -2.54 -10.85
N GLY A 170 8.20 -3.34 -11.37
CA GLY A 170 8.04 -3.99 -12.66
C GLY A 170 9.37 -4.40 -13.30
N GLY A 171 9.28 -4.88 -14.54
CA GLY A 171 10.45 -5.30 -15.31
C GLY A 171 10.14 -5.64 -16.77
N ILE A 172 11.17 -6.00 -17.51
CA ILE A 172 11.08 -6.27 -18.96
C ILE A 172 10.65 -7.69 -19.31
N ALA A 173 10.64 -8.60 -18.34
CA ALA A 173 10.32 -10.01 -18.55
C ALA A 173 8.87 -10.29 -18.12
N PRO A 174 8.02 -10.85 -19.01
CA PRO A 174 6.67 -11.21 -18.63
C PRO A 174 6.66 -12.44 -17.71
N SER A 175 5.66 -12.51 -16.83
CA SER A 175 5.40 -13.67 -15.98
C SER A 175 3.94 -14.13 -16.14
N PRO A 176 3.69 -15.39 -16.56
CA PRO A 176 2.34 -15.96 -16.55
C PRO A 176 1.69 -15.94 -15.17
N ASP A 177 2.47 -16.12 -14.10
CA ASP A 177 1.97 -16.16 -12.73
C ASP A 177 1.56 -14.77 -12.23
N GLU A 178 2.36 -13.73 -12.53
CA GLU A 178 2.04 -12.33 -12.22
C GLU A 178 0.78 -11.90 -12.98
N LYS A 179 0.71 -12.22 -14.27
CA LYS A 179 -0.48 -11.97 -15.09
C LYS A 179 -1.71 -12.66 -14.50
N ALA A 180 -1.61 -13.93 -14.11
CA ALA A 180 -2.73 -14.67 -13.54
C ALA A 180 -3.19 -14.09 -12.19
N ALA A 181 -2.25 -13.58 -11.37
CA ALA A 181 -2.57 -12.90 -10.11
C ALA A 181 -3.32 -11.57 -10.33
N ILE A 182 -2.85 -10.76 -11.29
CA ILE A 182 -3.53 -9.51 -11.68
C ILE A 182 -4.94 -9.81 -12.20
N GLU A 183 -5.09 -10.83 -13.04
CA GLU A 183 -6.41 -11.24 -13.53
C GLU A 183 -7.34 -11.73 -12.40
N ARG A 184 -6.81 -12.34 -11.32
CA ARG A 184 -7.60 -12.67 -10.12
C ARG A 184 -8.10 -11.41 -9.43
N ALA A 185 -7.25 -10.40 -9.27
CA ALA A 185 -7.64 -9.10 -8.72
C ALA A 185 -8.71 -8.41 -9.56
N MET A 186 -8.51 -8.33 -10.87
CA MET A 186 -9.47 -7.72 -11.80
C MET A 186 -10.82 -8.44 -11.80
N ARG A 187 -10.85 -9.78 -11.74
CA ARG A 187 -12.11 -10.54 -11.65
C ARG A 187 -12.90 -10.28 -10.36
N LYS A 188 -12.22 -9.91 -9.28
CA LYS A 188 -12.85 -9.46 -8.03
C LYS A 188 -13.30 -7.99 -8.05
N GLY A 189 -13.04 -7.26 -9.14
CA GLY A 189 -13.33 -5.84 -9.24
C GLY A 189 -12.29 -4.95 -8.56
N ILE A 190 -11.12 -5.49 -8.22
CA ILE A 190 -10.01 -4.73 -7.64
C ILE A 190 -9.29 -3.98 -8.77
N LEU A 191 -9.17 -2.66 -8.65
CA LEU A 191 -8.41 -1.85 -9.60
C LEU A 191 -6.91 -2.08 -9.41
N PHE A 192 -6.20 -2.46 -10.46
CA PHE A 192 -4.74 -2.61 -10.43
C PHE A 192 -4.07 -1.43 -11.15
N VAL A 193 -3.23 -0.69 -10.43
CA VAL A 193 -2.47 0.46 -10.94
C VAL A 193 -0.98 0.10 -10.94
N ALA A 194 -0.34 0.18 -12.10
CA ALA A 194 1.08 -0.14 -12.28
C ALA A 194 1.87 1.02 -12.87
N ALA A 195 3.12 1.17 -12.45
CA ALA A 195 4.05 2.13 -13.03
C ALA A 195 4.50 1.68 -14.43
N ALA A 196 4.61 2.63 -15.37
CA ALA A 196 4.97 2.36 -16.76
C ALA A 196 6.45 1.98 -16.99
N GLY A 197 7.28 2.04 -15.95
CA GLY A 197 8.73 1.87 -16.04
C GLY A 197 9.49 3.19 -16.26
N ASN A 198 10.80 3.18 -15.97
CA ASN A 198 11.68 4.34 -16.01
C ASN A 198 12.77 4.24 -17.10
N GLU A 199 12.66 3.26 -18.01
CA GLU A 199 13.66 2.90 -19.02
C GLU A 199 13.69 3.87 -20.20
N ARG A 200 12.83 4.91 -20.20
CA ARG A 200 12.71 5.92 -21.26
C ARG A 200 12.47 5.30 -22.63
N SER A 201 11.58 4.32 -22.69
CA SER A 201 11.27 3.59 -23.91
C SER A 201 9.78 3.65 -24.27
N ASN A 202 9.46 3.39 -25.53
CA ASN A 202 8.07 3.29 -25.98
C ASN A 202 7.52 1.90 -25.64
N SER A 203 6.57 1.82 -24.71
CA SER A 203 5.95 0.56 -24.25
C SER A 203 5.16 -0.18 -25.33
N ASP A 204 4.83 0.46 -26.45
CA ASP A 204 4.28 -0.24 -27.62
C ASP A 204 5.32 -1.12 -28.31
N LEU A 205 6.60 -0.71 -28.27
CA LEU A 205 7.73 -1.39 -28.91
C LEU A 205 8.57 -2.22 -27.94
N ARG A 206 8.74 -1.74 -26.71
CA ARG A 206 9.52 -2.36 -25.64
C ARG A 206 8.64 -2.52 -24.41
N LYS A 207 8.01 -3.67 -24.30
CA LYS A 207 7.05 -3.97 -23.23
C LYS A 207 7.72 -3.88 -21.86
N TYR A 208 6.98 -3.34 -20.91
CA TYR A 208 7.30 -3.32 -19.49
C TYR A 208 6.13 -3.98 -18.77
N TYR A 209 6.39 -4.81 -17.78
CA TYR A 209 5.38 -5.59 -17.10
C TYR A 209 5.34 -5.21 -15.62
N PRO A 210 4.15 -5.13 -15.02
CA PRO A 210 2.85 -5.50 -15.60
C PRO A 210 2.08 -4.37 -16.34
N ALA A 211 2.71 -3.22 -16.63
CA ALA A 211 2.07 -2.06 -17.25
C ALA A 211 1.78 -2.20 -18.76
#